data_AF-A0A521CW63-F1
#
_entry.id   AF-A0A521CW63-F1
#
_cell.length_a   1.000
_cell.length_b   1.000
_cell.length_c   1.000
_cell.angle_alpha   90.00
_cell.angle_beta   90.00
_cell.angle_gamma   90.00
#
_symmetry.space_group_name_H-M   'P 1'
#
loop_
_entity.id
_entity.type
_entity.pdbx_description
1 polymer ?
#
loop_
_entity_poly.entity_id
_entity_poly.type
_entity_poly.pdbx_seq_one_letter_code
_entity_poly.pdbx_strand_id
1 'polypeptide(L)'
;METDEIEILKTIKRLTSNCFTALRSTEGKHKIHTAEIKVYDYYELASVIRNLMKLCIVALDHDGAEIPITIENQSIDVGLILGIALQLFPIDEFELLNEINILFAVDSEKENETVLEK
;
A
#
# COMPACT_ATOMS: atom_id res chain seq x y z
N MET A 1 -3.90 -14.76 -30.39
CA MET A 1 -3.90 -15.16 -28.98
C MET A 1 -2.53 -14.94 -28.33
N GLU A 2 -1.42 -15.51 -28.81
CA GLU A 2 -0.09 -15.26 -28.18
C GLU A 2 0.39 -13.79 -28.22
N THR A 3 -0.01 -13.00 -29.21
CA THR A 3 0.46 -11.60 -29.35
C THR A 3 -0.13 -10.66 -28.29
N ASP A 4 -1.38 -10.89 -27.87
CA ASP A 4 -2.09 -10.05 -26.88
C ASP A 4 -1.54 -10.28 -25.46
N GLU A 5 -1.28 -11.53 -25.09
CA GLU A 5 -0.70 -11.88 -23.78
C GLU A 5 0.70 -11.26 -23.57
N ILE A 6 1.52 -11.24 -24.63
CA ILE A 6 2.87 -10.62 -24.59
C ILE A 6 2.77 -9.09 -24.42
N GLU A 7 1.76 -8.45 -25.01
CA GLU A 7 1.53 -7.01 -24.88
C GLU A 7 1.03 -6.61 -23.49
N ILE A 8 0.13 -7.42 -22.90
CA ILE A 8 -0.32 -7.30 -21.52
C ILE A 8 0.87 -7.43 -20.56
N LEU A 9 1.73 -8.43 -20.76
CA LEU A 9 2.89 -8.66 -19.90
C LEU A 9 3.90 -7.49 -19.95
N LYS A 10 4.10 -6.88 -21.13
CA LYS A 10 4.93 -5.67 -21.27
C LYS A 10 4.31 -4.48 -20.55
N THR A 11 2.99 -4.34 -20.61
CA THR A 11 2.26 -3.27 -19.93
C THR A 11 2.36 -3.41 -18.42
N ILE A 12 2.13 -4.61 -17.88
CA ILE A 12 2.30 -4.91 -16.44
C ILE A 12 3.73 -4.61 -15.99
N LYS A 13 4.74 -5.02 -16.76
CA LYS A 13 6.15 -4.77 -16.44
C LYS A 13 6.47 -3.27 -16.35
N ARG A 14 5.90 -2.46 -17.25
CA ARG A 14 6.04 -0.99 -17.24
C ARG A 14 5.33 -0.35 -16.06
N LEU A 15 4.13 -0.82 -15.70
CA LEU A 15 3.37 -0.27 -14.57
C LEU A 15 4.07 -0.62 -13.24
N THR A 16 4.52 -1.87 -13.09
CA THR A 16 5.32 -2.37 -11.95
C THR A 16 6.57 -1.51 -11.70
N SER A 17 7.30 -1.09 -12.74
CA SER A 17 8.52 -0.30 -12.54
C SER A 17 8.28 1.10 -11.97
N ASN A 18 7.07 1.63 -12.15
CA ASN A 18 6.70 3.01 -11.82
C ASN A 18 6.00 3.12 -10.46
N CYS A 19 5.27 2.08 -10.05
CA CYS A 19 4.38 2.16 -8.89
C CYS A 19 4.89 1.46 -7.62
N PHE A 20 5.89 0.55 -7.71
CA PHE A 20 6.48 -0.07 -6.51
C PHE A 20 7.60 0.80 -5.92
N THR A 21 7.22 1.95 -5.37
CA THR A 21 8.11 2.98 -4.81
C THR A 21 8.18 2.94 -3.29
N ALA A 22 7.14 2.46 -2.60
CA ALA A 22 7.08 2.46 -1.14
C ALA A 22 8.16 1.59 -0.48
N LEU A 23 8.60 0.53 -1.16
CA LEU A 23 9.69 -0.36 -0.70
C LEU A 23 11.06 -0.01 -1.30
N ARG A 24 11.16 1.02 -2.15
CA ARG A 24 12.43 1.43 -2.75
C ARG A 24 13.17 2.40 -1.84
N SER A 25 14.49 2.18 -1.68
CA SER A 25 15.35 3.15 -1.00
C SER A 25 15.31 4.48 -1.75
N THR A 26 14.92 5.54 -1.05
CA THR A 26 14.87 6.90 -1.60
C THR A 26 16.24 7.55 -1.42
N GLU A 27 17.03 7.64 -2.48
CA GLU A 27 18.29 8.39 -2.47
C GLU A 27 18.01 9.90 -2.49
N GLY A 28 17.75 10.48 -1.31
CA GLY A 28 17.40 11.90 -1.16
C GLY A 28 18.51 12.72 -0.50
N LYS A 29 19.16 13.61 -1.28
CA LYS A 29 20.01 14.70 -0.76
C LYS A 29 19.15 15.80 -0.12
N HIS A 30 18.66 15.61 1.09
CA HIS A 30 18.08 16.70 1.87
C HIS A 30 18.56 16.69 3.32
N LYS A 31 18.56 17.88 3.92
CA LYS A 31 18.97 18.20 5.31
C LYS A 31 18.00 17.63 6.37
N ILE A 32 17.39 16.50 6.07
CA ILE A 32 16.35 15.82 6.84
C ILE A 32 16.93 14.45 7.19
N HIS A 33 16.84 14.06 8.46
CA HIS A 33 17.21 12.70 8.86
C HIS A 33 16.12 11.74 8.38
N THR A 34 16.45 10.89 7.41
CA THR A 34 15.56 9.82 6.95
C THR A 34 15.64 8.67 7.95
N ALA A 35 14.49 8.25 8.48
CA ALA A 35 14.35 6.99 9.18
C ALA A 35 13.75 5.96 8.23
N GLU A 36 14.53 4.95 7.85
CA GLU A 36 14.04 3.87 6.97
C GLU A 36 13.39 2.76 7.80
N ILE A 37 12.16 2.38 7.44
CA ILE A 37 11.50 1.19 7.97
C ILE A 37 11.65 0.09 6.93
N LYS A 38 12.45 -0.93 7.25
CA LYS A 38 12.67 -2.09 6.38
C LYS A 38 11.62 -3.14 6.69
N VAL A 39 10.87 -3.52 5.67
CA VAL A 39 9.88 -4.61 5.70
C VAL A 39 10.23 -5.62 4.60
N TYR A 40 9.89 -6.88 4.84
CA TYR A 40 10.17 -8.01 3.97
C TYR A 40 9.30 -7.97 2.70
N ASP A 41 8.03 -7.59 2.83
CA ASP A 41 7.09 -7.49 1.72
C ASP A 41 5.93 -6.51 2.03
N TYR A 42 5.03 -6.36 1.05
CA TYR A 42 3.82 -5.53 1.19
C TYR A 42 2.82 -6.06 2.20
N TYR A 43 2.84 -7.36 2.52
CA TYR A 43 1.98 -7.93 3.54
C TYR A 43 2.44 -7.47 4.94
N GLU A 44 3.74 -7.49 5.19
CA GLU A 44 4.31 -6.93 6.41
C GLU A 44 4.05 -5.41 6.49
N LEU A 45 4.23 -4.66 5.40
CA LEU A 45 3.89 -3.22 5.37
C LEU A 45 2.43 -2.98 5.75
N ALA A 46 1.49 -3.71 5.13
CA ALA A 46 0.07 -3.62 5.42
C ALA A 46 -0.24 -4.02 6.88
N SER A 47 0.48 -5.02 7.41
CA SER A 47 0.37 -5.43 8.81
C SER A 47 0.82 -4.30 9.76
N VAL A 48 1.91 -3.61 9.47
CA VAL A 48 2.37 -2.44 10.23
C VAL A 48 1.30 -1.36 10.24
N ILE A 49 0.84 -0.91 9.07
CA ILE A 49 -0.21 0.11 8.93
C ILE A 49 -1.47 -0.31 9.70
N ARG A 50 -1.90 -1.57 9.55
CA ARG A 50 -3.08 -2.10 10.23
C ARG A 50 -2.94 -2.06 11.76
N ASN A 51 -1.78 -2.38 12.30
CA ASN A 51 -1.55 -2.33 13.74
C ASN A 51 -1.48 -0.88 14.26
N LEU A 52 -0.92 0.05 13.49
CA LEU A 52 -0.98 1.49 13.81
C LEU A 52 -2.45 1.97 13.87
N MET A 53 -3.28 1.56 12.92
CA MET A 53 -4.71 1.91 12.93
C MET A 53 -5.45 1.32 14.13
N LYS A 54 -5.18 0.06 14.50
CA LYS A 54 -5.74 -0.55 15.71
C LYS A 54 -5.32 0.20 16.97
N LEU A 55 -4.06 0.61 17.05
CA LEU A 55 -3.57 1.41 18.17
C LEU A 55 -4.34 2.72 18.28
N CYS A 56 -4.55 3.43 17.16
CA CYS A 56 -5.36 4.65 17.14
C CYS A 56 -6.80 4.40 17.62
N ILE A 57 -7.44 3.30 17.20
CA ILE A 57 -8.80 2.95 17.64
C ILE A 57 -8.83 2.74 19.16
N VAL A 58 -7.88 1.96 19.70
CA VAL A 58 -7.79 1.67 21.14
C VAL A 58 -7.45 2.92 21.95
N ALA A 59 -6.59 3.80 21.42
CA ALA A 59 -6.22 5.05 22.07
C ALA A 59 -7.34 6.11 22.07
N LEU A 60 -8.23 6.07 21.08
CA LEU A 60 -9.41 6.94 21.01
C LEU A 60 -10.56 6.43 21.90
N ASP A 61 -10.57 5.13 22.20
CA ASP A 61 -11.52 4.57 23.16
C ASP A 61 -11.09 4.96 24.58
N HIS A 62 -11.92 5.75 25.27
CA HIS A 62 -11.58 6.36 26.57
C HIS A 62 -11.30 5.33 27.69
N ASP A 63 -11.68 4.07 27.50
CA ASP A 63 -11.46 2.95 28.42
C ASP A 63 -10.43 1.91 27.89
N GLY A 64 -9.86 2.11 26.69
CA GLY A 64 -9.20 1.05 25.93
C GLY A 64 -7.68 0.88 26.12
N ALA A 65 -6.96 1.92 26.51
CA ALA A 65 -5.50 1.92 26.57
C ALA A 65 -4.97 2.09 28.01
N GLU A 66 -4.91 1.02 28.78
CA GLU A 66 -4.15 1.01 30.04
C GLU A 66 -2.65 1.03 29.73
N ILE A 67 -2.06 2.22 29.78
CA ILE A 67 -0.60 2.37 29.67
C ILE A 67 0.01 2.07 31.04
N PRO A 68 1.02 1.18 31.14
CA PRO A 68 1.71 0.93 32.40
C PRO A 68 2.15 2.23 33.07
N ILE A 69 1.89 2.36 34.38
CA ILE A 69 2.28 3.52 35.20
C ILE A 69 3.79 3.83 35.18
N THR A 70 4.62 2.91 34.69
CA THR A 70 6.07 3.08 34.51
C THR A 70 6.44 3.91 33.28
N ILE A 71 5.49 4.24 32.41
CA ILE A 71 5.69 5.03 31.18
C ILE A 71 5.22 6.46 31.45
N GLU A 72 6.12 7.42 31.27
CA GLU A 72 5.78 8.86 31.30
C GLU A 72 4.89 9.21 30.09
N ASN A 73 3.95 10.13 30.27
CA ASN A 73 2.88 10.45 29.30
C ASN A 73 2.00 9.24 28.95
N GLN A 74 1.05 8.95 29.83
CA GLN A 74 0.06 7.88 29.68
C GLN A 74 -0.96 8.10 28.54
N SER A 75 -0.80 9.18 27.75
CA SER A 75 -1.64 9.45 26.58
C SER A 75 -0.88 9.09 25.30
N ILE A 76 -1.50 8.31 24.42
CA ILE A 76 -1.00 8.08 23.07
C ILE A 76 -1.35 9.29 22.20
N ASP A 77 -0.35 9.90 21.56
CA ASP A 77 -0.57 10.92 20.54
C ASP A 77 -1.04 10.26 19.23
N VAL A 78 -2.36 10.12 19.10
CA VAL A 78 -3.01 9.55 17.92
C VAL A 78 -2.66 10.31 16.64
N GLY A 79 -2.46 11.63 16.72
CA GLY A 79 -2.10 12.46 15.57
C GLY A 79 -0.73 12.09 15.01
N LEU A 80 0.25 11.87 15.89
CA LEU A 80 1.59 11.42 15.50
C LEU A 80 1.56 10.03 14.87
N ILE A 81 0.84 9.08 15.46
CA ILE A 81 0.72 7.71 14.94
C ILE A 81 0.04 7.70 13.56
N LEU A 82 -1.04 8.47 13.39
CA LEU A 82 -1.70 8.63 12.09
C LEU A 82 -0.77 9.26 11.04
N GLY A 83 0.07 10.22 11.43
CA GLY A 83 1.06 10.82 10.54
C GLY A 83 2.09 9.81 10.02
N ILE A 84 2.49 8.83 10.84
CA ILE A 84 3.38 7.73 10.43
C ILE A 84 2.62 6.75 9.52
N ALA A 85 1.41 6.35 9.90
CA ALA A 85 0.59 5.44 9.09
C ALA A 85 0.32 6.01 7.68
N LEU A 86 0.09 7.32 7.57
CA LEU A 86 -0.12 8.00 6.30
C LEU A 86 1.13 7.97 5.41
N GLN A 87 2.32 8.16 5.97
CA GLN A 87 3.58 8.10 5.22
C GLN A 87 3.90 6.69 4.70
N LEU A 88 3.42 5.66 5.39
CA LEU A 88 3.62 4.26 4.99
C LEU A 88 2.61 3.77 3.95
N PHE A 89 1.57 4.55 3.65
CA PHE A 89 0.47 4.11 2.80
C PHE A 89 0.93 4.01 1.32
N PRO A 90 0.88 2.80 0.71
CA PRO A 90 1.42 2.57 -0.64
C PRO A 90 0.39 2.96 -1.72
N ILE A 91 0.13 4.26 -1.87
CA ILE A 91 -0.92 4.80 -2.76
C ILE A 91 -0.63 4.45 -4.22
N ASP A 92 0.61 4.61 -4.67
CA ASP A 92 1.03 4.33 -6.05
C ASP A 92 0.81 2.84 -6.39
N GLU A 93 1.09 1.94 -5.45
CA GLU A 93 0.84 0.50 -5.60
C GLU A 93 -0.65 0.16 -5.65
N PHE A 94 -1.52 0.88 -4.93
CA PHE A 94 -2.96 0.69 -5.04
C PHE A 94 -3.50 1.15 -6.41
N GLU A 95 -2.97 2.23 -6.97
CA GLU A 95 -3.28 2.66 -8.33
C GLU A 95 -2.89 1.58 -9.35
N LEU A 96 -1.70 0.98 -9.21
CA LEU A 96 -1.26 -0.15 -10.03
C LEU A 96 -2.25 -1.32 -10.00
N LEU A 97 -2.71 -1.72 -8.81
CA LEU A 97 -3.67 -2.82 -8.68
C LEU A 97 -4.98 -2.51 -9.41
N ASN A 98 -5.42 -1.25 -9.38
CA ASN A 98 -6.60 -0.82 -10.11
C ASN A 98 -6.39 -0.88 -11.63
N GLU A 99 -5.25 -0.39 -12.13
CA GLU A 99 -4.90 -0.45 -13.56
C GLU A 99 -4.80 -1.89 -14.07
N ILE A 100 -4.22 -2.80 -13.27
CA ILE A 100 -4.16 -4.23 -13.57
C ILE A 100 -5.58 -4.81 -13.68
N ASN A 101 -6.47 -4.48 -12.72
CA ASN A 101 -7.84 -4.96 -12.74
C ASN A 101 -8.60 -4.50 -13.99
N ILE A 102 -8.41 -3.23 -14.40
CA ILE A 102 -9.01 -2.70 -15.64
C ILE A 102 -8.47 -3.44 -16.87
N LEU A 103 -7.16 -3.66 -16.94
CA LEU A 103 -6.51 -4.33 -18.07
C LEU A 103 -7.10 -5.73 -18.29
N PHE A 104 -7.27 -6.51 -17.22
CA PHE A 104 -7.84 -7.87 -17.31
C PHE A 104 -9.37 -7.90 -17.44
N ALA A 105 -10.09 -6.88 -16.96
CA ALA A 105 -11.54 -6.79 -17.14
C ALA A 105 -11.93 -6.56 -18.61
N VAL A 106 -11.16 -5.74 -19.34
CA VAL A 106 -11.40 -5.42 -20.76
C VAL A 106 -11.23 -6.65 -21.67
N ASP A 107 -10.35 -7.58 -21.34
CA ASP A 107 -10.17 -8.81 -22.12
C ASP A 107 -11.37 -9.77 -21.97
N SER A 108 -12.02 -9.77 -20.80
CA SER A 108 -13.21 -10.60 -20.57
C SER A 108 -14.44 -10.17 -21.37
N GLU A 109 -14.57 -8.88 -21.74
CA GLU A 109 -15.67 -8.41 -22.59
C GLU A 109 -15.44 -8.71 -24.08
N LYS A 110 -14.19 -8.67 -24.55
CA LYS A 110 -13.82 -9.02 -25.94
C LYS A 110 -13.98 -10.52 -26.23
N GLU A 111 -13.72 -11.38 -25.24
CA GLU A 111 -14.01 -12.82 -25.34
C GLU A 111 -15.51 -13.09 -25.44
N ASN A 112 -16.36 -12.30 -24.80
CA ASN A 112 -17.81 -12.48 -24.86
C ASN A 112 -18.44 -12.01 -26.18
N GLU A 113 -17.94 -10.94 -26.81
CA GLU A 113 -18.42 -10.50 -28.14
C GLU A 113 -18.09 -11.49 -29.26
N THR A 114 -16.92 -12.15 -29.20
CA THR A 114 -16.50 -13.11 -30.23
C THR A 114 -17.24 -14.45 -30.19
N VAL A 115 -17.94 -14.76 -29.08
CA VAL A 115 -18.78 -15.96 -28.94
C VAL A 115 -20.21 -15.73 -29.46
N LEU A 116 -20.68 -14.48 -29.49
CA LEU A 116 -22.03 -14.12 -29.95
C LEU A 116 -22.17 -13.95 -31.47
N GLU A 117 -21.06 -13.92 -32.23
CA GLU A 117 -21.05 -13.86 -33.70
C GLU A 117 -20.84 -15.22 -34.41
N LYS A 118 -20.95 -16.35 -33.69
CA LYS A 118 -20.86 -17.71 -34.28
C LYS A 118 -22.17 -18.49 -34.24
#